data_AF-A0A9E5QZF8-F1
#
_entry.id   AF-A0A9E5QZF8-F1
#
_cell.length_a   1.000
_cell.length_b   1.000
_cell.length_c   1.000
_cell.angle_alpha   90.00
_cell.angle_beta   90.00
_cell.angle_gamma   90.00
#
_symmetry.space_group_name_H-M   'P 1'
#
loop_
_entity.id
_entity.type
_entity.pdbx_description
1 polymer ?
#
loop_
_entity_poly.entity_id
_entity_poly.type
_entity_poly.pdbx_seq_one_letter_code
_entity_poly.pdbx_strand_id
1 'polypeptide(L)'
;MNLYRLLFLFLGLASITWACKEIDPTPIPTPVVTPPPSPGTANFAKYVAVGNSLTAGFSDNGLFRAGQLVCYPNLLAQRFAQAGGGPFIQPLFGTTEANGSTYLQLVGLPLTGLPNLAPVINNTAILRYVNTAIPYAFNNDPAGGDDTPVFSQFTGPNQNLGVPGLSMAQVDDVGLGLENTTGFSPFFERLLADDLANATKTYLQYVTEQSAGATFFTFWLGNNDVLIPAATGGLVPVTPQGTFEANAEALLNVLTAGGPTG
;
A
#
# COMPACT_ATOMS: atom_id res chain seq x y z
N MET A 1 15.28 7.24 -65.72
CA MET A 1 14.47 6.65 -64.63
C MET A 1 13.92 5.32 -65.15
N ASN A 2 14.43 4.20 -64.63
CA ASN A 2 14.32 2.88 -65.27
C ASN A 2 12.88 2.32 -65.26
N LEU A 3 12.42 1.87 -66.43
CA LEU A 3 11.10 1.28 -66.68
C LEU A 3 10.73 0.15 -65.69
N TYR A 4 11.73 -0.58 -65.19
CA TYR A 4 11.58 -1.61 -64.16
C TYR A 4 11.07 -1.06 -62.81
N ARG A 5 11.44 0.16 -62.42
CA ARG A 5 10.93 0.77 -61.17
C ARG A 5 9.45 1.12 -61.24
N LEU A 6 8.93 1.43 -62.43
CA LEU A 6 7.50 1.70 -62.63
C LEU A 6 6.70 0.38 -62.60
N LEU A 7 7.26 -0.70 -63.16
CA LEU A 7 6.61 -2.02 -63.17
C LEU A 7 6.47 -2.61 -61.76
N PHE A 8 7.46 -2.44 -60.88
CA PHE A 8 7.36 -2.85 -59.47
C PHE A 8 6.37 -1.98 -58.67
N LEU A 9 6.21 -0.70 -59.01
CA LEU A 9 5.22 0.17 -58.38
C LEU A 9 3.78 -0.24 -58.75
N PHE A 10 3.54 -0.63 -60.01
CA PHE A 10 2.22 -1.08 -60.46
C PHE A 10 1.84 -2.48 -59.96
N LEU A 11 2.79 -3.41 -59.87
CA LEU A 11 2.56 -4.73 -59.25
C LEU A 11 2.33 -4.63 -57.73
N GLY A 12 2.93 -3.65 -57.05
CA GLY A 12 2.71 -3.38 -55.63
C GLY A 12 1.38 -2.69 -55.31
N LEU A 13 0.80 -1.90 -56.23
CA LEU A 13 -0.53 -1.30 -56.03
C LEU A 13 -1.68 -2.27 -56.34
N ALA A 14 -1.49 -3.21 -57.28
CA ALA A 14 -2.52 -4.20 -57.64
C ALA A 14 -2.76 -5.27 -56.55
N SER A 15 -1.81 -5.49 -55.64
CA SER A 15 -1.96 -6.41 -54.51
C SER A 15 -2.73 -5.82 -53.32
N ILE A 16 -2.95 -4.49 -53.29
CA ILE A 16 -3.68 -3.80 -52.22
C ILE A 16 -5.21 -3.93 -52.41
N THR A 17 -5.70 -4.19 -53.62
CA THR A 17 -7.14 -4.25 -53.91
C THR A 17 -7.77 -5.64 -53.73
N TRP A 18 -6.97 -6.69 -53.50
CA TRP A 18 -7.45 -8.06 -53.25
C TRP A 18 -7.41 -8.47 -51.77
N ALA A 19 -6.86 -7.63 -50.89
CA ALA A 19 -6.81 -7.88 -49.44
C ALA A 19 -8.09 -7.45 -48.70
N CYS A 20 -8.98 -6.69 -49.33
CA CYS A 20 -10.30 -6.38 -48.79
C CYS A 20 -11.35 -7.32 -49.39
N LYS A 21 -11.36 -8.57 -48.95
CA LYS A 21 -12.63 -9.29 -48.89
C LYS A 21 -13.41 -8.62 -47.76
N GLU A 22 -14.53 -7.97 -48.09
CA GLU A 22 -15.50 -7.56 -47.07
C GLU A 22 -15.87 -8.81 -46.27
N ILE A 23 -15.34 -8.89 -45.05
CA ILE A 23 -15.92 -9.75 -44.04
C ILE A 23 -17.21 -9.05 -43.71
N ASP A 24 -18.32 -9.64 -44.16
CA ASP A 24 -19.68 -9.30 -43.76
C ASP A 24 -19.65 -8.90 -42.27
N PRO A 25 -20.02 -7.65 -41.90
CA PRO A 25 -20.03 -7.26 -40.51
C PRO A 25 -20.98 -8.22 -39.81
N THR A 26 -20.42 -9.15 -39.04
CA THR A 26 -21.14 -9.85 -38.00
C THR A 26 -22.03 -8.81 -37.30
N PRO A 27 -23.31 -9.12 -37.02
CA PRO A 27 -24.19 -8.15 -36.38
C PRO A 27 -23.45 -7.56 -35.19
N ILE A 28 -23.35 -6.22 -35.16
CA ILE A 28 -22.72 -5.48 -34.06
C ILE A 28 -23.15 -6.20 -32.79
N PRO A 29 -22.22 -6.80 -32.01
CA PRO A 29 -22.62 -7.52 -30.82
C PRO A 29 -23.46 -6.54 -30.01
N THR A 30 -24.70 -6.93 -29.74
CA THR A 30 -25.65 -6.18 -28.90
C THR A 30 -24.86 -5.59 -27.74
N PRO A 31 -25.01 -4.29 -27.41
CA PRO A 31 -24.34 -3.71 -26.26
C PRO A 31 -24.54 -4.67 -25.10
N VAL A 32 -23.46 -5.30 -24.64
CA VAL A 32 -23.56 -6.22 -23.51
C VAL A 32 -23.98 -5.34 -22.36
N VAL A 33 -25.27 -5.39 -22.01
CA VAL A 33 -25.80 -4.74 -20.83
C VAL A 33 -25.08 -5.41 -19.69
N THR A 34 -24.01 -4.78 -19.23
CA THR A 34 -23.23 -5.30 -18.13
C THR A 34 -24.11 -5.09 -16.90
N PRO A 35 -24.49 -6.16 -16.18
CA PRO A 35 -25.29 -5.99 -14.98
C PRO A 35 -24.55 -5.03 -14.03
N PRO A 36 -25.28 -4.17 -13.30
CA PRO A 36 -24.64 -3.29 -12.33
C PRO A 36 -23.84 -4.14 -11.32
N PRO A 37 -22.72 -3.63 -10.79
CA PRO A 37 -21.96 -4.34 -9.78
C PRO A 37 -22.87 -4.74 -8.61
N SER A 38 -22.80 -6.01 -8.22
CA SER A 38 -23.58 -6.59 -7.13
C SER A 38 -22.64 -7.18 -6.09
N PRO A 39 -22.89 -6.99 -4.79
CA PRO A 39 -22.08 -7.58 -3.75
C PRO A 39 -22.36 -9.08 -3.57
N GLY A 40 -23.36 -9.63 -4.27
CA GLY A 40 -23.83 -11.00 -4.03
C GLY A 40 -24.34 -11.13 -2.59
N THR A 41 -23.65 -11.92 -1.77
CA THR A 41 -23.94 -12.11 -0.35
C THR A 41 -23.00 -11.33 0.58
N ALA A 42 -22.00 -10.62 0.05
CA ALA A 42 -21.07 -9.83 0.86
C ALA A 42 -21.74 -8.54 1.37
N ASN A 43 -21.24 -8.00 2.49
CA ASN A 43 -21.68 -6.72 3.03
C ASN A 43 -20.51 -5.75 3.14
N PHE A 44 -20.40 -4.82 2.19
CA PHE A 44 -19.32 -3.83 2.17
C PHE A 44 -19.65 -2.52 2.91
N ALA A 45 -20.68 -2.49 3.77
CA ALA A 45 -21.09 -1.28 4.48
C ALA A 45 -19.97 -0.63 5.30
N LYS A 46 -19.12 -1.43 5.96
CA LYS A 46 -17.88 -0.97 6.61
C LYS A 46 -16.74 -1.93 6.29
N TYR A 47 -15.96 -1.60 5.26
CA TYR A 47 -14.74 -2.33 4.88
C TYR A 47 -13.54 -1.89 5.73
N VAL A 48 -12.76 -2.82 6.28
CA VAL A 48 -11.49 -2.55 6.99
C VAL A 48 -10.35 -3.39 6.40
N ALA A 49 -9.19 -2.80 6.19
CA ALA A 49 -8.00 -3.48 5.70
C ALA A 49 -6.92 -3.54 6.77
N VAL A 50 -6.48 -4.74 7.12
CA VAL A 50 -5.35 -5.00 8.03
C VAL A 50 -4.17 -5.51 7.22
N GLY A 51 -2.97 -4.99 7.51
CA GLY A 51 -1.76 -5.39 6.81
C GLY A 51 -0.59 -4.47 7.09
N ASN A 52 0.38 -4.45 6.19
CA ASN A 52 1.59 -3.65 6.33
C ASN A 52 1.80 -2.67 5.16
N SER A 53 2.98 -2.71 4.52
CA SER A 53 3.46 -1.78 3.50
C SER A 53 2.53 -1.64 2.31
N LEU A 54 2.12 -2.74 1.66
CA LEU A 54 1.25 -2.67 0.47
C LEU A 54 -0.17 -2.20 0.81
N THR A 55 -0.66 -2.59 2.00
CA THR A 55 -1.95 -2.16 2.53
C THR A 55 -1.94 -0.65 2.77
N ALA A 56 -0.87 -0.11 3.36
CA ALA A 56 -0.70 1.31 3.61
C ALA A 56 -0.51 2.13 2.32
N GLY A 57 0.03 1.54 1.26
CA GLY A 57 0.46 2.24 0.05
C GLY A 57 1.92 2.70 0.08
N PHE A 58 2.77 2.01 0.85
CA PHE A 58 4.20 2.23 0.87
C PHE A 58 4.82 1.68 -0.43
N SER A 59 5.56 2.52 -1.14
CA SER A 59 6.22 2.23 -2.41
C SER A 59 7.42 3.15 -2.59
N ASP A 60 8.36 2.80 -3.47
CA ASP A 60 9.54 3.65 -3.75
C ASP A 60 10.30 4.09 -2.49
N ASN A 61 10.38 3.20 -1.49
CA ASN A 61 10.98 3.47 -0.18
C ASN A 61 10.29 4.58 0.64
N GLY A 62 8.98 4.79 0.44
CA GLY A 62 8.23 5.84 1.10
C GLY A 62 6.74 5.55 1.26
N LEU A 63 6.13 6.15 2.28
CA LEU A 63 4.68 6.32 2.39
C LEU A 63 4.33 7.75 2.02
N PHE A 64 3.55 7.93 0.97
CA PHE A 64 3.21 9.25 0.44
C PHE A 64 1.81 9.21 -0.17
N ARG A 65 1.17 10.37 -0.29
CA ARG A 65 -0.26 10.47 -0.61
C ARG A 65 -0.63 9.75 -1.91
N ALA A 66 0.17 9.90 -2.97
CA ALA A 66 -0.10 9.25 -4.24
C ALA A 66 -0.08 7.72 -4.13
N GLY A 67 0.88 7.14 -3.40
CA GLY A 67 0.92 5.71 -3.06
C GLY A 67 -0.32 5.25 -2.28
N GLN A 68 -0.76 6.03 -1.29
CA GLN A 68 -1.98 5.74 -0.51
C GLN A 68 -3.27 5.80 -1.36
N LEU A 69 -3.31 6.65 -2.39
CA LEU A 69 -4.46 6.72 -3.31
C LEU A 69 -4.54 5.52 -4.26
N VAL A 70 -3.43 4.81 -4.48
CA VAL A 70 -3.37 3.63 -5.36
C VAL A 70 -3.11 2.33 -4.61
N CYS A 71 -3.13 2.35 -3.28
CA CYS A 71 -3.01 1.13 -2.48
C CYS A 71 -4.22 0.20 -2.72
N TYR A 72 -3.99 -1.11 -2.60
CA TYR A 72 -5.05 -2.08 -2.93
C TYR A 72 -6.33 -1.87 -2.11
N PRO A 73 -6.32 -1.52 -0.80
CA PRO A 73 -7.55 -1.27 -0.07
C PRO A 73 -8.36 -0.11 -0.64
N ASN A 74 -7.70 0.98 -1.02
CA ASN A 74 -8.41 2.13 -1.61
C ASN A 74 -9.01 1.79 -2.97
N LEU A 75 -8.30 1.00 -3.79
CA LEU A 75 -8.81 0.54 -5.08
C LEU A 75 -9.99 -0.42 -4.91
N LEU A 76 -9.94 -1.33 -3.94
CA LEU A 76 -11.05 -2.23 -3.60
C LEU A 76 -12.25 -1.45 -3.09
N ALA A 77 -12.05 -0.50 -2.18
CA ALA A 77 -13.11 0.37 -1.67
C ALA A 77 -13.86 1.13 -2.77
N GLN A 78 -13.14 1.62 -3.80
CA GLN A 78 -13.77 2.25 -4.97
C GLN A 78 -14.67 1.29 -5.74
N ARG A 79 -14.36 -0.02 -5.77
CA ARG A 79 -15.21 -1.05 -6.37
C ARG A 79 -16.37 -1.42 -5.46
N PHE A 80 -16.12 -1.54 -4.16
CA PHE A 80 -17.16 -1.81 -3.16
C PHE A 80 -18.22 -0.72 -3.15
N ALA A 81 -17.85 0.55 -3.30
CA ALA A 81 -18.80 1.65 -3.43
C ALA A 81 -19.78 1.47 -4.61
N GLN A 82 -19.34 0.85 -5.72
CA GLN A 82 -20.20 0.55 -6.87
C GLN A 82 -21.18 -0.60 -6.59
N ALA A 83 -20.91 -1.40 -5.56
CA ALA A 83 -21.71 -2.54 -5.11
C ALA A 83 -22.41 -2.27 -3.76
N GLY A 84 -22.67 -1.01 -3.41
CA GLY A 84 -23.38 -0.63 -2.18
C GLY A 84 -22.51 -0.53 -0.92
N GLY A 85 -21.19 -0.51 -1.07
CA GLY A 85 -20.25 -0.31 0.02
C GLY A 85 -20.25 1.12 0.57
N GLY A 86 -19.87 1.24 1.85
CA GLY A 86 -19.78 2.53 2.53
C GLY A 86 -18.52 3.33 2.18
N PRO A 87 -18.35 4.53 2.76
CA PRO A 87 -17.13 5.30 2.61
C PRO A 87 -15.92 4.53 3.15
N PHE A 88 -14.74 4.81 2.60
CA PHE A 88 -13.47 4.27 3.06
C PHE A 88 -12.58 5.39 3.55
N ILE A 89 -12.44 5.49 4.87
CA ILE A 89 -11.58 6.47 5.51
C ILE A 89 -10.20 5.84 5.69
N GLN A 90 -9.16 6.50 5.20
CA GLN A 90 -7.78 6.01 5.31
C GLN A 90 -6.85 7.16 5.71
N PRO A 91 -5.66 6.89 6.25
CA PRO A 91 -4.82 7.91 6.86
C PRO A 91 -4.05 8.69 5.79
N LEU A 92 -4.72 9.37 4.86
CA LEU A 92 -4.05 10.12 3.80
C LEU A 92 -3.20 11.26 4.37
N PHE A 93 -1.96 11.40 3.89
CA PHE A 93 -1.23 12.65 4.08
C PHE A 93 -1.98 13.82 3.42
N GLY A 94 -1.95 14.98 4.06
CA GLY A 94 -2.56 16.20 3.54
C GLY A 94 -1.97 16.63 2.20
N THR A 95 -2.66 17.48 1.45
CA THR A 95 -2.17 17.95 0.14
C THR A 95 -0.93 18.84 0.25
N THR A 96 -0.74 19.52 1.38
CA THR A 96 0.46 20.31 1.68
C THR A 96 1.67 19.46 2.09
N GLU A 97 1.42 18.22 2.49
CA GLU A 97 2.40 17.24 2.96
C GLU A 97 2.36 15.98 2.07
N ALA A 98 2.01 16.15 0.79
CA ALA A 98 1.68 15.05 -0.11
C ALA A 98 2.81 14.05 -0.34
N ASN A 99 4.07 14.46 -0.14
CA ASN A 99 5.24 13.61 -0.25
C ASN A 99 5.53 12.81 1.04
N GLY A 100 4.72 13.01 2.09
CA GLY A 100 4.64 12.14 3.25
C GLY A 100 6.01 11.90 3.90
N SER A 101 6.41 10.64 3.98
CA SER A 101 7.68 10.24 4.58
C SER A 101 8.91 10.46 3.68
N THR A 102 8.79 11.15 2.55
CA THR A 102 9.64 11.03 1.34
C THR A 102 9.30 9.80 0.49
N TYR A 103 9.90 9.74 -0.70
CA TYR A 103 9.99 8.57 -1.57
C TYR A 103 11.12 8.79 -2.58
N LEU A 104 11.63 7.71 -3.17
CA LEU A 104 12.67 7.73 -4.19
C LEU A 104 12.07 8.01 -5.56
N GLN A 105 12.67 8.93 -6.29
CA GLN A 105 12.34 9.20 -7.69
C GLN A 105 13.54 8.93 -8.57
N LEU A 106 13.29 8.38 -9.76
CA LEU A 106 14.27 8.29 -10.83
C LEU A 106 14.65 9.69 -11.33
N VAL A 107 15.91 10.06 -11.14
CA VAL A 107 16.46 11.35 -11.58
C VAL A 107 17.42 11.21 -12.77
N GLY A 108 17.82 9.98 -13.12
CA GLY A 108 18.63 9.74 -14.31
C GLY A 108 18.76 8.26 -14.67
N LEU A 109 18.87 7.99 -15.97
CA LEU A 109 19.14 6.67 -16.52
C LEU A 109 20.47 6.73 -17.29
N PRO A 110 21.61 6.49 -16.64
CA PRO A 110 22.89 6.48 -17.33
C PRO A 110 22.95 5.32 -18.34
N LEU A 111 23.69 5.51 -19.44
CA LEU A 111 23.88 4.47 -20.47
C LEU A 111 24.60 3.21 -19.96
N THR A 112 25.32 3.35 -18.84
CA THR A 112 26.01 2.27 -18.12
C THR A 112 25.82 2.47 -16.63
N GLY A 113 25.59 1.40 -15.87
CA GLY A 113 25.43 1.44 -14.41
C GLY A 113 23.97 1.35 -13.96
N LEU A 114 23.74 1.61 -12.67
CA LEU A 114 22.41 1.58 -12.07
C LEU A 114 21.65 2.89 -12.32
N PRO A 115 20.31 2.88 -12.31
CA PRO A 115 19.50 4.10 -12.30
C PRO A 115 19.88 5.03 -11.14
N ASN A 116 19.92 6.33 -11.40
CA ASN A 116 20.11 7.33 -10.35
C ASN A 116 18.76 7.61 -9.70
N LEU A 117 18.65 7.30 -8.41
CA LEU A 117 17.48 7.61 -7.59
C LEU A 117 17.82 8.73 -6.60
N ALA A 118 16.87 9.61 -6.33
CA ALA A 118 17.01 10.64 -5.29
C ALA A 118 15.70 10.77 -4.48
N PRO A 119 15.78 11.06 -3.17
CA PRO A 119 14.60 11.27 -2.36
C PRO A 119 13.90 12.60 -2.71
N VAL A 120 12.58 12.61 -2.67
CA VAL A 120 11.76 13.81 -2.82
C VAL A 120 11.51 14.44 -1.44
N ILE A 121 12.23 15.52 -1.13
CA ILE A 121 12.31 16.09 0.23
C ILE A 121 11.46 17.35 0.47
N ASN A 122 10.73 17.85 -0.53
CA ASN A 122 9.77 18.95 -0.36
C ASN A 122 8.39 18.42 0.04
N ASN A 123 7.53 19.26 0.62
CA ASN A 123 6.15 18.92 0.98
C ASN A 123 6.03 17.59 1.75
N THR A 124 6.97 17.34 2.66
CA THR A 124 6.97 16.15 3.50
C THR A 124 6.09 16.35 4.72
N ALA A 125 5.69 15.26 5.35
CA ALA A 125 4.97 15.22 6.61
C ALA A 125 5.91 15.11 7.82
N ILE A 126 7.23 15.28 7.63
CA ILE A 126 8.23 15.10 8.67
C ILE A 126 8.22 16.35 9.56
N LEU A 127 7.89 16.16 10.84
CA LEU A 127 7.82 17.25 11.83
C LEU A 127 9.15 17.47 12.53
N ARG A 128 9.81 16.37 12.90
CA ARG A 128 11.11 16.34 13.59
C ARG A 128 11.75 14.98 13.41
N TYR A 129 12.97 14.87 13.90
CA TYR A 129 13.69 13.61 14.03
C TYR A 129 13.95 13.29 15.50
N VAL A 130 13.91 12.01 15.83
CA VAL A 130 14.31 11.47 17.13
C VAL A 130 15.48 10.51 16.92
N ASN A 131 16.52 10.66 17.72
CA ASN A 131 17.65 9.74 17.67
C ASN A 131 17.18 8.41 18.25
N THR A 132 16.98 7.43 17.37
CA THR A 132 16.59 6.09 17.75
C THR A 132 17.48 5.16 16.97
N ALA A 133 18.40 4.49 17.65
CA ALA A 133 19.25 3.46 17.04
C ALA A 133 18.39 2.25 16.63
N ILE A 134 17.60 2.37 15.55
CA ILE A 134 16.77 1.28 15.04
C ILE A 134 17.54 0.45 14.01
N PRO A 135 17.63 -0.89 14.17
CA PRO A 135 18.33 -1.77 13.24
C PRO A 135 17.71 -1.90 11.83
N TYR A 136 16.52 -1.33 11.60
CA TYR A 136 15.71 -1.53 10.38
C TYR A 136 15.28 -0.24 9.70
N ALA A 137 15.94 0.88 9.99
CA ALA A 137 15.64 2.12 9.30
C ALA A 137 15.93 1.96 7.79
N PHE A 138 14.88 2.11 6.98
CA PHE A 138 15.01 2.39 5.56
C PHE A 138 15.53 3.83 5.45
N ASN A 139 16.83 4.02 5.70
CA ASN A 139 17.47 5.32 5.80
C ASN A 139 17.29 6.13 4.51
N ASN A 140 16.33 7.04 4.53
CA ASN A 140 16.26 8.19 3.64
C ASN A 140 16.64 9.48 4.40
N ASP A 141 17.37 9.38 5.52
CA ASP A 141 17.81 10.56 6.25
C ASP A 141 18.74 11.42 5.36
N PRO A 142 18.35 12.65 4.98
CA PRO A 142 19.23 13.57 4.25
C PRO A 142 20.40 14.06 5.11
N ALA A 143 20.34 13.90 6.44
CA ALA A 143 21.33 14.40 7.41
C ALA A 143 22.39 13.35 7.84
N GLY A 144 22.24 12.08 7.46
CA GLY A 144 23.26 11.03 7.65
C GLY A 144 23.42 10.49 9.08
N GLY A 145 22.40 10.58 9.94
CA GLY A 145 22.37 9.99 11.28
C GLY A 145 21.38 8.83 11.47
N ASP A 146 21.46 8.16 12.63
CA ASP A 146 20.48 7.15 13.12
C ASP A 146 19.13 7.79 13.56
N ASP A 147 18.71 8.82 12.84
CA ASP A 147 17.61 9.69 13.20
C ASP A 147 16.32 9.21 12.52
N THR A 148 15.30 8.92 13.32
CA THR A 148 14.00 8.44 12.82
C THR A 148 13.00 9.58 12.78
N PRO A 149 12.30 9.80 11.64
CA PRO A 149 11.36 10.89 11.52
C PRO A 149 10.10 10.64 12.33
N VAL A 150 9.52 11.71 12.88
CA VAL A 150 8.15 11.73 13.40
C VAL A 150 7.27 12.44 12.38
N PHE A 151 6.12 11.85 12.05
CA PHE A 151 5.24 12.37 11.00
C PHE A 151 4.04 13.14 11.57
N SER A 152 3.39 13.95 10.73
CA SER A 152 2.07 14.50 11.02
C SER A 152 1.07 13.38 11.37
N GLN A 153 0.37 13.50 12.49
CA GLN A 153 -0.59 12.49 12.94
C GLN A 153 -1.87 12.46 12.10
N PHE A 154 -2.46 11.28 11.98
CA PHE A 154 -3.81 11.04 11.51
C PHE A 154 -4.59 10.36 12.63
N THR A 155 -5.40 11.15 13.34
CA THR A 155 -6.24 10.67 14.44
C THR A 155 -7.70 10.63 14.00
N GLY A 156 -8.45 9.64 14.48
CA GLY A 156 -9.87 9.45 14.17
C GLY A 156 -10.18 8.09 13.52
N PRO A 157 -11.36 7.95 12.89
CA PRO A 157 -11.75 6.72 12.23
C PRO A 157 -10.76 6.36 11.11
N ASN A 158 -10.27 5.13 11.12
CA ASN A 158 -9.39 4.60 10.10
C ASN A 158 -9.86 3.22 9.67
N GLN A 159 -9.96 3.00 8.36
CA GLN A 159 -10.31 1.72 7.74
C GLN A 159 -9.13 1.12 6.95
N ASN A 160 -8.02 1.84 6.80
CA ASN A 160 -6.77 1.30 6.29
C ASN A 160 -5.75 1.23 7.43
N LEU A 161 -5.66 0.06 8.05
CA LEU A 161 -4.83 -0.20 9.22
C LEU A 161 -3.42 -0.68 8.81
N GLY A 162 -3.01 -0.45 7.56
CA GLY A 162 -1.68 -0.80 7.07
C GLY A 162 -0.57 -0.05 7.81
N VAL A 163 0.40 -0.78 8.37
CA VAL A 163 1.60 -0.21 8.99
C VAL A 163 2.85 -0.72 8.24
N PRO A 164 3.53 0.11 7.44
CA PRO A 164 4.76 -0.28 6.76
C PRO A 164 5.80 -0.87 7.70
N GLY A 165 6.42 -1.97 7.26
CA GLY A 165 7.45 -2.67 8.03
C GLY A 165 6.94 -3.57 9.16
N LEU A 166 5.67 -3.47 9.57
CA LEU A 166 5.12 -4.28 10.67
C LEU A 166 5.17 -5.79 10.34
N SER A 167 5.60 -6.60 11.31
CA SER A 167 5.56 -8.06 11.27
C SER A 167 4.56 -8.63 12.30
N MET A 168 4.24 -9.92 12.20
CA MET A 168 3.39 -10.58 13.22
C MET A 168 4.05 -10.62 14.59
N ALA A 169 5.38 -10.63 14.66
CA ALA A 169 6.13 -10.57 15.92
C ALA A 169 5.86 -9.31 16.75
N GLN A 170 5.36 -8.23 16.13
CA GLN A 170 5.18 -6.93 16.77
C GLN A 170 3.72 -6.61 17.11
N VAL A 171 2.77 -7.50 16.81
CA VAL A 171 1.33 -7.22 16.92
C VAL A 171 0.91 -6.90 18.35
N ASP A 172 1.51 -7.56 19.33
CA ASP A 172 1.27 -7.41 20.76
C ASP A 172 2.36 -6.60 21.48
N ASP A 173 3.36 -6.09 20.76
CA ASP A 173 4.40 -5.23 21.34
C ASP A 173 3.79 -3.93 21.87
N VAL A 174 4.12 -3.63 23.13
CA VAL A 174 3.81 -2.36 23.78
C VAL A 174 4.87 -1.34 23.40
N GLY A 175 4.44 -0.15 23.01
CA GLY A 175 5.35 0.98 22.81
C GLY A 175 5.91 1.12 21.41
N LEU A 176 5.34 0.45 20.40
CA LEU A 176 5.66 0.75 18.99
C LEU A 176 5.41 2.22 18.63
N GLY A 177 4.48 2.88 19.32
CA GLY A 177 4.20 4.32 19.18
C GLY A 177 5.08 5.22 20.04
N LEU A 178 5.95 4.66 20.91
CA LEU A 178 6.86 5.46 21.72
C LEU A 178 8.09 5.85 20.91
N GLU A 179 8.36 7.14 20.87
CA GLU A 179 9.57 7.73 20.27
C GLU A 179 10.82 7.43 21.13
N ASN A 180 11.22 6.16 21.18
CA ASN A 180 12.35 5.69 21.95
C ASN A 180 13.30 4.86 21.05
N THR A 181 14.44 4.47 21.60
CA THR A 181 15.51 3.83 20.81
C THR A 181 15.20 2.41 20.32
N THR A 182 14.15 1.74 20.82
CA THR A 182 13.90 0.32 20.55
C THR A 182 12.46 0.06 20.18
N GLY A 183 12.24 -0.40 18.94
CA GLY A 183 10.91 -0.84 18.48
C GLY A 183 10.00 0.30 18.03
N PHE A 184 10.46 1.56 18.05
CA PHE A 184 9.71 2.70 17.52
C PHE A 184 9.34 2.51 16.05
N SER A 185 8.05 2.61 15.74
CA SER A 185 7.51 2.63 14.39
C SER A 185 6.88 3.99 14.11
N PRO A 186 7.53 4.87 13.33
CA PRO A 186 6.98 6.20 13.04
C PRO A 186 5.69 6.11 12.21
N PHE A 187 5.48 5.01 11.50
CA PHE A 187 4.24 4.80 10.76
C PHE A 187 3.07 4.34 11.63
N PHE A 188 3.34 3.66 12.75
CA PHE A 188 2.30 3.34 13.71
C PHE A 188 2.02 4.51 14.64
N GLU A 189 3.07 5.19 15.13
CA GLU A 189 2.94 6.40 15.96
C GLU A 189 2.02 7.42 15.32
N ARG A 190 2.18 7.73 14.03
CA ARG A 190 1.32 8.72 13.38
C ARG A 190 -0.18 8.38 13.40
N LEU A 191 -0.54 7.10 13.61
CA LEU A 191 -1.93 6.64 13.65
C LEU A 191 -2.54 6.76 15.06
N LEU A 192 -1.74 7.19 16.02
CA LEU A 192 -2.07 7.35 17.42
C LEU A 192 -2.20 8.84 17.74
N ALA A 193 -2.95 9.17 18.79
CA ALA A 193 -2.96 10.53 19.32
C ALA A 193 -1.67 10.81 20.09
N ASP A 194 -1.24 12.08 20.09
CA ASP A 194 -0.04 12.58 20.79
C ASP A 194 -0.22 12.59 22.32
N ASP A 195 -0.34 11.40 22.91
CA ASP A 195 -0.35 11.20 24.35
C ASP A 195 0.22 9.82 24.73
N LEU A 196 0.71 9.72 25.97
CA LEU A 196 1.38 8.52 26.46
C LEU A 196 0.48 7.27 26.45
N ALA A 197 -0.81 7.44 26.73
CA ALA A 197 -1.73 6.31 26.76
C ALA A 197 -1.86 5.69 25.37
N ASN A 198 -2.00 6.53 24.33
CA ASN A 198 -2.03 6.08 22.96
C ASN A 198 -0.68 5.56 22.46
N ALA A 199 0.44 6.20 22.82
CA ALA A 199 1.78 5.74 22.43
C ALA A 199 2.14 4.32 22.93
N THR A 200 1.55 3.89 24.05
CA THR A 200 1.71 2.52 24.60
C THR A 200 0.72 1.50 24.06
N LYS A 201 -0.23 1.90 23.19
CA LYS A 201 -1.22 0.99 22.59
C LYS A 201 -0.53 -0.05 21.71
N THR A 202 -0.94 -1.30 21.82
CA THR A 202 -0.46 -2.35 20.89
C THR A 202 -1.17 -2.24 19.55
N TYR A 203 -0.59 -2.80 18.49
CA TYR A 203 -1.27 -2.83 17.19
C TYR A 203 -2.59 -3.62 17.27
N LEU A 204 -2.63 -4.72 18.03
CA LEU A 204 -3.86 -5.49 18.27
C LEU A 204 -4.98 -4.63 18.91
N GLN A 205 -4.64 -3.81 19.90
CA GLN A 205 -5.61 -2.89 20.52
C GLN A 205 -6.12 -1.86 19.50
N TYR A 206 -5.22 -1.29 18.71
CA TYR A 206 -5.58 -0.35 17.65
C TYR A 206 -6.53 -1.00 16.61
N VAL A 207 -6.24 -2.22 16.15
CA VAL A 207 -7.11 -2.96 15.23
C VAL A 207 -8.47 -3.24 15.85
N THR A 208 -8.52 -3.59 17.13
CA THR A 208 -9.77 -3.83 17.87
C THR A 208 -10.66 -2.60 17.88
N GLU A 209 -10.09 -1.43 18.20
CA GLU A 209 -10.84 -0.18 18.24
C GLU A 209 -11.35 0.25 16.86
N GLN A 210 -10.50 0.21 15.84
CA GLN A 210 -10.84 0.70 14.51
C GLN A 210 -11.78 -0.24 13.74
N SER A 211 -11.71 -1.55 14.03
CA SER A 211 -12.53 -2.58 13.36
C SER A 211 -13.93 -2.74 13.96
N ALA A 212 -14.28 -2.01 15.03
CA ALA A 212 -15.60 -2.09 15.65
C ALA A 212 -16.73 -1.84 14.63
N GLY A 213 -17.61 -2.83 14.45
CA GLY A 213 -18.72 -2.76 13.49
C GLY A 213 -18.30 -2.85 12.02
N ALA A 214 -17.09 -3.34 11.72
CA ALA A 214 -16.74 -3.75 10.37
C ALA A 214 -17.76 -4.79 9.85
N THR A 215 -17.92 -4.89 8.54
CA THR A 215 -18.80 -5.87 7.88
C THR A 215 -18.09 -6.67 6.81
N PHE A 216 -16.94 -6.16 6.35
CA PHE A 216 -16.04 -6.85 5.44
C PHE A 216 -14.60 -6.50 5.78
N PHE A 217 -13.66 -7.42 5.62
CA PHE A 217 -12.24 -7.09 5.80
C PHE A 217 -11.32 -7.70 4.75
N THR A 218 -10.09 -7.23 4.68
CA THR A 218 -9.00 -7.93 4.01
C THR A 218 -7.82 -8.00 4.98
N PHE A 219 -7.17 -9.15 5.07
CA PHE A 219 -6.03 -9.38 5.95
C PHE A 219 -4.79 -9.74 5.14
N TRP A 220 -3.79 -8.87 5.16
CA TRP A 220 -2.50 -9.06 4.48
C TRP A 220 -1.34 -8.65 5.39
N LEU A 221 -1.20 -9.36 6.51
CA LEU A 221 -0.08 -9.22 7.44
C LEU A 221 0.64 -10.56 7.57
N GLY A 222 1.98 -10.54 7.62
CA GLY A 222 2.79 -11.75 7.78
C GLY A 222 3.94 -11.93 6.80
N ASN A 223 3.99 -11.18 5.69
CA ASN A 223 5.09 -11.33 4.74
C ASN A 223 6.43 -10.81 5.29
N ASN A 224 6.40 -9.80 6.18
CA ASN A 224 7.62 -9.21 6.76
C ASN A 224 8.35 -10.16 7.70
N ASP A 225 7.65 -11.13 8.29
CA ASP A 225 8.17 -12.17 9.16
C ASP A 225 9.21 -13.08 8.49
N VAL A 226 9.22 -13.12 7.15
CA VAL A 226 10.23 -13.82 6.34
C VAL A 226 11.00 -12.89 5.41
N LEU A 227 10.37 -11.82 4.90
CA LEU A 227 11.01 -10.86 4.00
C LEU A 227 12.13 -10.09 4.70
N ILE A 228 11.92 -9.61 5.93
CA ILE A 228 12.93 -8.83 6.66
C ILE A 228 14.15 -9.70 7.02
N PRO A 229 14.00 -10.91 7.57
CA PRO A 229 15.12 -11.85 7.74
C PRO A 229 15.88 -12.11 6.44
N ALA A 230 15.17 -12.33 5.33
CA ALA A 230 15.81 -12.56 4.03
C ALA A 230 16.59 -11.33 3.52
N ALA A 231 15.99 -10.14 3.61
CA ALA A 231 16.60 -8.88 3.16
C ALA A 231 17.83 -8.48 3.99
N THR A 232 17.89 -8.90 5.25
CA THR A 232 19.02 -8.61 6.15
C THR A 232 20.06 -9.74 6.21
N GLY A 233 19.89 -10.81 5.45
CA GLY A 233 20.78 -11.97 5.50
C GLY A 233 20.74 -12.74 6.83
N GLY A 234 19.62 -12.66 7.56
CA GLY A 234 19.39 -13.38 8.82
C GLY A 234 19.84 -12.64 10.09
N LEU A 235 20.19 -11.35 10.00
CA LEU A 235 20.44 -10.52 11.19
C LEU A 235 19.17 -10.34 12.04
N VAL A 236 18.00 -10.39 11.40
CA VAL A 236 16.70 -10.52 12.08
C VAL A 236 16.31 -11.99 12.06
N PRO A 237 15.95 -12.58 13.21
CA PRO A 237 15.37 -13.92 13.20
C PRO A 237 14.00 -13.90 12.52
N VAL A 238 13.66 -15.01 11.86
CA VAL A 238 12.29 -15.27 11.42
C VAL A 238 11.39 -15.32 12.65
N THR A 239 10.19 -14.75 12.55
CA THR A 239 9.19 -14.82 13.62
C THR A 239 8.93 -16.28 13.99
N PRO A 240 9.03 -16.66 15.29
CA PRO A 240 8.71 -18.00 15.72
C PRO A 240 7.28 -18.39 15.32
N GLN A 241 7.09 -19.61 14.81
CA GLN A 241 5.80 -20.09 14.33
C GLN A 241 4.67 -19.90 15.36
N GLY A 242 4.92 -20.24 16.64
CA GLY A 242 3.92 -20.07 17.69
C GLY A 242 3.52 -18.61 17.93
N THR A 243 4.46 -17.67 17.81
CA THR A 243 4.17 -16.22 17.91
C THR A 243 3.35 -15.76 16.71
N PHE A 244 3.73 -16.20 15.50
CA PHE A 244 2.99 -15.88 14.28
C PHE A 244 1.53 -16.36 14.36
N GLU A 245 1.33 -17.62 14.72
CA GLU A 245 0.01 -18.24 14.83
C GLU A 245 -0.84 -17.53 15.90
N ALA A 246 -0.29 -17.31 17.10
CA ALA A 246 -1.01 -16.63 18.18
C ALA A 246 -1.47 -15.21 17.80
N ASN A 247 -0.60 -14.42 17.18
CA ASN A 247 -0.93 -13.06 16.79
C ASN A 247 -1.86 -13.01 15.56
N ALA A 248 -1.77 -13.99 14.64
CA ALA A 248 -2.70 -14.13 13.52
C ALA A 248 -4.10 -14.47 14.02
N GLU A 249 -4.21 -15.45 14.91
CA GLU A 249 -5.47 -15.83 15.54
C GLU A 249 -6.08 -14.66 16.32
N ALA A 250 -5.28 -13.92 17.10
CA ALA A 250 -5.76 -12.77 17.85
C ALA A 250 -6.38 -11.69 16.93
N LEU A 251 -5.70 -11.34 15.84
CA LEU A 251 -6.22 -10.36 14.87
C LEU A 251 -7.45 -10.89 14.13
N LEU A 252 -7.45 -12.14 13.69
CA LEU A 252 -8.59 -12.74 12.99
C LEU A 252 -9.82 -12.87 13.91
N ASN A 253 -9.63 -13.18 15.19
CA ASN A 253 -10.71 -13.19 16.19
C ASN A 253 -11.34 -11.80 16.33
N VAL A 254 -10.54 -10.74 16.33
CA VAL A 254 -11.03 -9.36 16.34
C VAL A 254 -11.82 -9.04 15.07
N LEU A 255 -11.28 -9.40 13.89
CA LEU A 255 -11.87 -9.05 12.59
C LEU A 255 -13.15 -9.84 12.27
N THR A 256 -13.28 -11.04 12.83
CA THR A 256 -14.46 -11.91 12.65
C THR A 256 -15.48 -11.75 13.78
N ALA A 257 -15.15 -11.01 14.85
CA ALA A 257 -16.07 -10.70 15.92
C ALA A 257 -17.30 -9.97 15.37
N GLY A 258 -18.49 -10.57 15.56
CA GLY A 258 -19.75 -9.99 15.08
C GLY A 258 -20.15 -10.39 13.65
N GLY A 259 -19.44 -11.34 13.01
CA GLY A 259 -19.80 -11.90 11.71
C GLY A 259 -19.34 -11.20 10.42
N PRO A 260 -18.36 -10.27 10.39
CA PRO A 260 -17.76 -9.84 9.13
C PRO A 260 -17.17 -11.02 8.37
N THR A 261 -17.29 -11.01 7.05
CA THR A 261 -16.57 -11.93 6.17
C THR A 261 -15.35 -11.23 5.58
N GLY A 262 -14.26 -11.96 5.35
CA GLY A 262 -13.01 -11.43 4.80
C GLY A 262 -12.45 -12.27 3.68
#